data_AF-A0A081XLX5-F1
#
_entry.id   AF-A0A081XLX5-F1
#
_cell.length_a   1.000
_cell.length_b   1.000
_cell.length_c   1.000
_cell.angle_alpha   90.00
_cell.angle_beta   90.00
_cell.angle_gamma   90.00
#
_symmetry.space_group_name_H-M   'P 1'
#
loop_
_entity.id
_entity.type
_entity.pdbx_description
1 polymer ?
#
loop_
_entity_poly.entity_id
_entity_poly.type
_entity_poly.pdbx_seq_one_letter_code
_entity_poly.pdbx_strand_id
1 'polypeptide(L)'
;MGSEQPACPVCGQPVDMVVRRHKTLGAWVPVWVRGPCRNPECEECPDRAADAGTAPPSSETTGAPQSAPAGGDTGGQAATTR
;
A
#
# COMPACT_ATOMS: atom_id res chain seq x y z
N MET A 1 7.41 -10.30 -31.66
CA MET A 1 8.56 -9.74 -30.91
C MET A 1 8.39 -10.22 -29.47
N GLY A 2 9.26 -11.10 -29.00
CA GLY A 2 9.11 -11.76 -27.70
C GLY A 2 9.37 -10.77 -26.57
N SER A 3 8.41 -10.62 -25.66
CA SER A 3 8.64 -9.91 -24.41
C SER A 3 9.67 -10.67 -23.60
N GLU A 4 10.93 -10.22 -23.67
CA GLU A 4 12.00 -10.73 -22.83
C GLU A 4 11.57 -10.54 -21.37
N GLN A 5 11.42 -11.65 -20.64
CA GLN A 5 11.04 -11.60 -19.24
C GLN A 5 12.16 -10.88 -18.48
N PRO A 6 11.85 -9.82 -17.71
CA PRO A 6 12.86 -9.13 -16.95
C PRO A 6 13.51 -10.11 -15.97
N ALA A 7 14.83 -10.05 -15.83
CA ALA A 7 15.58 -10.90 -14.92
C ALA A 7 16.09 -10.09 -13.72
N CYS A 8 16.25 -10.76 -12.58
CA CYS A 8 16.91 -10.19 -11.41
C CYS A 8 18.40 -9.92 -11.73
N PRO A 9 18.94 -8.72 -11.45
CA PRO A 9 20.33 -8.40 -11.78
C PRO A 9 21.35 -9.14 -10.91
N VAL A 10 20.92 -9.69 -9.77
CA VAL A 10 21.81 -10.39 -8.81
C VAL A 10 21.91 -11.87 -9.14
N CYS A 11 20.78 -12.58 -9.23
CA CYS A 11 20.75 -14.03 -9.42
C CYS A 11 20.38 -14.47 -10.85
N GLY A 12 20.04 -13.53 -11.74
CA GLY A 12 19.64 -13.83 -13.13
C GLY A 12 18.29 -14.55 -13.26
N GLN A 13 17.56 -14.79 -12.17
CA GLN A 13 16.27 -15.48 -12.22
C GLN A 13 15.21 -14.62 -12.93
N PRO A 14 14.31 -15.24 -13.72
CA PRO A 14 13.22 -14.52 -14.33
C PRO A 14 12.28 -13.97 -13.25
N VAL A 15 11.87 -12.72 -13.40
CA VAL A 15 10.92 -12.05 -12.52
C VAL A 15 9.72 -11.55 -13.31
N ASP A 16 8.60 -11.40 -12.62
CA ASP A 16 7.39 -10.83 -13.21
C ASP A 16 7.63 -9.37 -13.60
N MET A 17 7.00 -8.89 -14.67
CA MET A 17 6.91 -7.46 -14.94
C MET A 17 5.67 -6.91 -14.23
N VAL A 18 5.86 -5.95 -13.33
CA VAL A 18 4.76 -5.37 -12.53
C VAL A 18 4.54 -3.91 -12.87
N VAL A 19 3.29 -3.46 -12.81
CA VAL A 19 2.95 -2.03 -12.92
C VAL A 19 3.04 -1.42 -11.53
N ARG A 20 3.88 -0.39 -11.37
CA ARG A 20 3.88 0.47 -10.19
C ARG A 20 3.35 1.84 -10.56
N ARG A 21 2.65 2.47 -9.62
CA ARG A 21 2.08 3.80 -9.81
C ARG A 21 3.03 4.83 -9.19
N HIS A 22 3.55 5.75 -10.01
CA HIS A 22 4.37 6.88 -9.54
C HIS A 22 3.50 8.13 -9.51
N LYS A 23 3.42 8.80 -8.35
CA LYS A 23 2.75 10.09 -8.23
C LYS A 23 3.71 11.23 -8.62
N THR A 24 3.37 11.99 -9.64
CA THR A 24 4.17 13.13 -10.12
C THR A 24 3.25 14.32 -10.35
N LEU A 25 3.53 15.45 -9.71
CA LEU A 25 2.78 16.71 -9.89
C LEU A 25 1.25 16.56 -9.78
N GLY A 26 0.77 15.74 -8.84
CA GLY A 26 -0.66 15.50 -8.62
C GLY A 26 -1.30 14.45 -9.53
N ALA A 27 -0.63 14.03 -10.61
CA ALA A 27 -1.05 12.91 -11.44
C ALA A 27 -0.41 11.61 -10.98
N TRP A 28 -0.98 10.49 -11.41
CA TRP A 28 -0.43 9.17 -11.15
C TRP A 28 -0.14 8.45 -12.47
N VAL A 29 1.13 8.12 -12.67
CA VAL A 29 1.66 7.52 -13.89
C VAL A 29 1.93 6.03 -13.64
N PRO A 30 1.42 5.10 -14.48
CA PRO A 30 1.82 3.70 -14.43
C PRO A 30 3.24 3.55 -15.02
N VAL A 31 4.09 2.80 -14.32
CA VAL A 31 5.46 2.49 -14.73
C VAL A 31 5.63 0.98 -14.67
N TRP A 32 6.05 0.38 -15.79
CA TRP A 32 6.40 -1.02 -15.86
C TRP A 32 7.80 -1.21 -15.31
N VAL A 33 7.92 -1.98 -14.25
CA VAL A 33 9.20 -2.28 -13.61
C VAL A 33 9.35 -3.77 -13.40
N ARG A 34 10.59 -4.21 -13.21
CA ARG A 34 10.86 -5.56 -12.72
C ARG A 34 10.19 -5.76 -11.36
N GLY A 35 9.51 -6.89 -11.22
CA GLY A 35 8.94 -7.35 -9.97
C GLY A 35 10.01 -7.77 -8.97
N PRO A 36 9.61 -8.04 -7.72
CA PRO A 36 10.54 -8.52 -6.70
C PRO A 36 11.12 -9.89 -7.07
N CYS A 37 12.36 -10.13 -6.64
CA CYS A 37 12.97 -11.45 -6.75
C CYS A 37 12.18 -12.47 -5.89
N ARG A 38 11.96 -13.68 -6.42
CA ARG A 38 11.28 -14.77 -5.72
C ARG A 38 12.25 -15.86 -5.22
N ASN A 39 13.55 -15.71 -5.50
CA ASN A 39 14.55 -16.68 -5.05
C ASN A 39 14.90 -16.43 -3.57
N PRO A 40 14.58 -17.34 -2.64
CA PRO A 40 14.84 -17.14 -1.20
C PRO A 40 16.34 -17.05 -0.87
N GLU A 41 17.20 -17.64 -1.71
CA GLU A 41 18.66 -17.58 -1.57
C GLU A 41 19.25 -16.25 -2.07
N CYS A 42 18.44 -15.39 -2.70
CA CYS A 42 18.90 -14.13 -3.26
C CYS A 42 18.89 -13.01 -2.21
N GLU A 43 19.96 -12.21 -2.19
CA GLU A 43 20.08 -11.05 -1.29
C GLU A 43 19.04 -9.96 -1.56
N GLU A 44 18.56 -9.85 -2.81
CA GLU A 44 17.52 -8.89 -3.22
C GLU A 44 16.08 -9.45 -3.06
N CYS A 45 15.93 -10.63 -2.47
CA CYS A 45 14.60 -11.18 -2.14
C CYS A 45 13.94 -10.28 -1.08
N PRO A 46 12.72 -9.75 -1.29
CA PRO A 46 12.08 -8.86 -0.34
C PRO A 46 11.79 -9.52 1.01
N ASP A 47 11.66 -10.86 1.03
CA ASP A 47 11.53 -11.63 2.28
C ASP A 47 12.80 -11.52 3.14
N ARG A 48 13.97 -11.46 2.50
CA ARG A 48 15.28 -11.28 3.14
C ARG A 48 15.62 -9.80 3.38
N ALA A 49 15.19 -8.90 2.50
CA ALA A 49 15.41 -7.46 2.62
C ALA A 49 14.48 -6.77 3.63
N ALA A 50 13.32 -7.35 3.95
CA ALA A 50 12.42 -6.85 5.00
C ALA A 50 13.07 -6.90 6.40
N ASP A 51 14.11 -7.70 6.59
CA ASP A 51 14.90 -7.76 7.82
C ASP A 51 15.95 -6.62 7.90
N ALA A 52 16.20 -5.91 6.80
CA ALA A 52 17.23 -4.89 6.67
C ALA A 52 16.69 -3.55 6.12
N GLY A 53 15.75 -2.94 6.84
CA GLY A 53 15.48 -1.50 6.73
C GLY A 53 14.04 -1.11 6.41
N THR A 54 13.21 -0.96 7.44
CA THR A 54 12.92 0.37 8.00
C THR A 54 11.97 0.16 9.17
N ALA A 55 12.36 0.58 10.37
CA ALA A 55 11.36 0.94 11.35
C ALA A 55 10.39 1.94 10.67
N PRO A 56 9.07 1.81 10.83
CA PRO A 56 8.21 2.93 10.50
C PRO A 56 8.74 4.13 11.29
N PRO A 57 8.89 5.34 10.72
CA PRO A 57 9.03 6.51 11.57
C PRO A 57 7.82 6.47 12.51
N SER A 58 8.10 6.20 13.78
CA SER A 58 7.18 6.48 14.86
C SER A 58 6.92 7.97 14.79
N SER A 59 5.81 8.31 14.14
CA SER A 59 5.10 9.55 14.32
C SER A 59 3.67 9.15 14.63
N GLU A 60 3.55 8.46 15.76
CA GLU A 60 2.46 8.69 16.68
C GLU A 60 2.47 10.18 17.04
N THR A 61 1.96 11.02 16.15
CA THR A 61 1.33 12.25 16.60
C THR A 61 -0.07 11.85 17.05
N THR A 62 -0.22 11.73 18.36
CA THR A 62 -1.47 11.75 19.09
C THR A 62 -2.53 12.60 18.39
N GLY A 63 -3.40 11.95 17.64
CA GLY A 63 -4.72 12.45 17.29
C GLY A 63 -5.71 11.81 18.27
N ALA A 64 -5.76 12.32 19.49
CA ALA A 64 -6.76 11.90 20.46
C ALA A 64 -8.17 12.08 19.86
N PRO A 65 -9.08 11.08 19.94
CA PRO A 65 -10.49 11.32 19.68
C PRO A 65 -11.04 12.15 20.84
N GLN A 66 -11.23 13.44 20.64
CA GLN A 66 -11.99 14.23 21.59
C GLN A 66 -13.48 13.94 21.36
N SER A 67 -13.98 13.05 22.21
CA SER A 67 -15.39 12.71 22.36
C SER A 67 -16.28 13.95 22.46
N ALA A 68 -17.49 13.78 21.92
CA ALA A 68 -18.61 14.71 21.81
C ALA A 68 -19.04 15.38 23.14
N PRO A 69 -20.06 16.27 23.06
CA PRO A 69 -21.26 15.91 23.80
C PRO A 69 -22.54 15.95 22.98
N ALA A 70 -23.48 15.16 23.49
CA ALA A 70 -24.85 14.99 23.06
C ALA A 70 -25.65 16.31 23.06
N GLY A 71 -26.54 16.42 22.07
CA GLY A 71 -27.69 17.30 22.11
C GLY A 71 -28.86 16.55 21.49
N GLY A 72 -29.63 15.85 22.33
CA GLY A 72 -30.92 15.32 21.93
C GLY A 72 -31.93 16.46 21.80
N ASP A 73 -32.72 16.45 20.73
CA ASP A 73 -34.06 17.01 20.79
C ASP A 73 -35.05 15.89 20.45
N THR A 74 -35.84 15.56 21.46
CA THR A 74 -36.96 14.65 21.42
C THR A 74 -38.12 15.35 20.71
N GLY A 75 -38.29 15.08 19.42
CA GLY A 75 -39.46 15.50 18.66
C GLY A 75 -40.32 14.30 18.29
N GLY A 76 -41.15 13.84 19.22
CA GLY A 76 -42.15 12.81 18.96
C GLY A 76 -43.30 13.28 18.06
N GLN A 77 -44.15 12.31 17.72
CA GLN A 77 -45.50 12.40 17.13
C GLN A 77 -45.52 12.43 15.59
N ALA A 78 -46.40 11.71 14.87
CA ALA A 78 -47.58 10.96 15.26
C ALA A 78 -48.00 9.98 14.13
N ALA A 79 -48.75 8.96 14.55
CA ALA A 79 -49.99 8.48 13.93
C ALA A 79 -49.96 7.79 12.55
N THR A 80 -50.08 6.45 12.62
CA THR A 80 -51.21 5.62 12.14
C THR A 80 -51.73 5.70 10.69
N THR A 81 -52.12 4.51 10.18
CA THR A 81 -53.10 4.23 9.09
C THR A 81 -52.47 4.08 7.69
N ARG A 82 -52.70 3.05 6.87
CA ARG A 82 -53.56 1.85 6.90
C ARG A 82 -52.91 0.78 6.02
#